data_AF-A0A6L3GLQ8-F1
#
_entry.id   AF-A0A6L3GLQ8-F1
#
_cell.length_a   1.000
_cell.length_b   1.000
_cell.length_c   1.000
_cell.angle_alpha   90.00
_cell.angle_beta   90.00
_cell.angle_gamma   90.00
#
_symmetry.space_group_name_H-M   'P 1'
#
loop_
_entity.id
_entity.type
_entity.pdbx_description
1 polymer ?
#
loop_
_entity_poly.entity_id
_entity_poly.type
_entity_poly.pdbx_seq_one_letter_code
_entity_poly.pdbx_strand_id
1 'polypeptide(L)'
;MDITFAIVRAENADYLCHHANGIYVDVSNPMRTFVAGEDKFRLIEPDRSLERKEYRFRGQNCYLVPRFYANGWLALLLQSVEDESEYIVLSVNLEEMNALGLPDRTF
;
A
#
# COMPACT_ATOMS: atom_id res chain seq x y z
N MET A 1 0.42 -3.80 -15.63
CA MET A 1 1.15 -4.86 -14.91
C MET A 1 0.47 -4.95 -13.56
N ASP A 2 -0.23 -6.03 -13.28
CA ASP A 2 -0.99 -6.16 -12.02
C ASP A 2 -0.01 -6.57 -10.91
N ILE A 3 0.61 -5.55 -10.29
CA ILE A 3 1.47 -5.75 -9.13
C ILE A 3 0.57 -6.10 -7.95
N THR A 4 0.75 -7.29 -7.39
CA THR A 4 0.02 -7.73 -6.20
C THR A 4 0.92 -7.51 -4.98
N PHE A 5 0.39 -6.89 -3.93
CA PHE A 5 1.10 -6.68 -2.68
C PHE A 5 0.65 -7.69 -1.62
N ALA A 6 1.58 -8.07 -0.73
CA ALA A 6 1.32 -8.95 0.40
C ALA A 6 2.16 -8.53 1.60
N ILE A 7 1.66 -8.79 2.81
CA ILE A 7 2.43 -8.62 4.05
C ILE A 7 3.11 -9.96 4.36
N VAL A 8 4.44 -9.98 4.37
CA VAL A 8 5.24 -11.15 4.73
C VAL A 8 5.74 -10.98 6.15
N ARG A 9 5.47 -11.95 7.03
CA ARG A 9 6.07 -12.01 8.37
C ARG A 9 7.23 -13.01 8.39
N ALA A 10 8.43 -12.51 8.70
CA ALA A 10 9.65 -13.30 8.87
C ALA A 10 10.47 -12.73 10.04
N GLU A 11 11.14 -13.59 10.81
CA GLU A 11 12.01 -13.18 11.92
C GLU A 11 11.37 -12.21 12.95
N ASN A 12 10.06 -12.36 13.18
CA ASN A 12 9.25 -11.49 14.05
C ASN A 12 9.07 -10.03 13.55
N ALA A 13 9.30 -9.78 12.27
CA ALA A 13 9.02 -8.50 11.61
C ALA A 13 8.08 -8.69 10.41
N ASP A 14 7.34 -7.63 10.08
CA ASP A 14 6.44 -7.57 8.93
C ASP A 14 7.07 -6.74 7.82
N TYR A 15 6.97 -7.23 6.59
CA TYR A 15 7.49 -6.61 5.38
C TYR A 15 6.37 -6.47 4.36
N LEU A 16 6.17 -5.26 3.84
CA LEU A 16 5.32 -5.07 2.67
C LEU A 16 6.11 -5.54 1.45
N CYS A 17 5.60 -6.54 0.74
CA CYS A 17 6.26 -7.11 -0.43
C CYS A 17 5.37 -6.97 -1.64
N HIS A 18 5.97 -6.78 -2.81
CA HIS A 18 5.29 -7.06 -4.07
C HIS A 18 5.59 -8.50 -4.48
N HIS A 19 4.60 -9.17 -5.07
CA HIS A 19 4.71 -10.54 -5.54
C HIS A 19 4.88 -10.57 -7.06
N ALA A 20 6.02 -11.10 -7.51
CA ALA A 20 6.34 -11.25 -8.92
C ALA A 20 7.02 -12.60 -9.15
N ASN A 21 6.50 -13.39 -10.10
CA ASN A 21 7.09 -14.66 -10.52
C ASN A 21 7.34 -15.67 -9.37
N GLY A 22 6.46 -15.72 -8.36
CA GLY A 22 6.60 -16.63 -7.22
C GLY A 22 7.54 -16.14 -6.12
N ILE A 23 8.08 -14.92 -6.26
CA ILE A 23 9.01 -14.30 -5.30
C ILE A 23 8.32 -13.10 -4.66
N TYR A 24 8.43 -13.00 -3.33
CA TYR A 24 8.03 -11.82 -2.58
C TYR A 24 9.26 -10.93 -2.39
N VAL A 25 9.22 -9.72 -2.94
CA VAL A 25 10.32 -8.75 -2.85
C VAL A 25 9.89 -7.59 -1.97
N ASP A 26 10.66 -7.32 -0.93
CA ASP A 26 10.42 -6.20 0.00
C ASP A 26 10.46 -4.87 -0.75
N VAL A 27 9.41 -4.05 -0.57
CA VAL A 27 9.26 -2.76 -1.25
C VAL A 27 10.25 -1.70 -0.76
N SER A 28 10.77 -1.84 0.46
CA SER A 28 11.73 -0.87 1.03
C SER A 28 13.18 -1.30 0.82
N ASN A 29 13.44 -2.59 0.60
CA ASN A 29 14.74 -3.13 0.30
C ASN A 29 14.67 -4.24 -0.78
N PRO A 30 14.88 -3.91 -2.06
CA PRO A 30 14.81 -4.89 -3.16
C PRO A 30 15.80 -6.06 -3.06
N MET A 31 16.84 -5.95 -2.22
CA MET A 31 17.76 -7.06 -1.95
C MET A 31 17.20 -8.10 -0.97
N ARG A 32 16.08 -7.79 -0.30
CA ARG A 32 15.38 -8.71 0.60
C ARG A 32 14.25 -9.38 -0.16
N THR A 33 14.34 -10.70 -0.28
CA THR A 33 13.36 -11.54 -0.97
C THR A 33 12.95 -12.72 -0.11
N PHE A 34 11.74 -13.22 -0.34
CA PHE A 34 11.22 -14.42 0.30
C PHE A 34 10.65 -15.37 -0.76
N VAL A 35 11.08 -16.63 -0.71
CA VAL A 35 10.72 -17.68 -1.67
C VAL A 35 10.02 -18.82 -0.94
N ALA A 36 8.81 -19.14 -1.38
CA ALA A 36 8.01 -20.21 -0.77
C ALA A 36 8.72 -21.57 -0.90
N GLY A 37 8.89 -22.27 0.23
CA GLY A 37 9.58 -23.56 0.28
C GLY A 37 11.09 -23.47 0.56
N GLU A 38 11.69 -22.31 0.37
CA GLU A 38 13.10 -22.05 0.71
C GLU A 38 13.19 -21.27 2.03
N ASP A 39 12.39 -20.21 2.17
CA ASP A 39 12.40 -19.33 3.33
C ASP A 39 11.32 -19.66 4.37
N LYS A 40 11.62 -19.38 5.64
CA LYS A 40 10.66 -19.49 6.74
C LYS A 40 9.92 -18.16 6.93
N PHE A 41 8.75 -18.05 6.32
CA PHE A 41 7.86 -16.91 6.49
C PHE A 41 6.39 -17.34 6.47
N ARG A 42 5.51 -16.38 6.75
CA ARG A 42 4.07 -16.55 6.57
C ARG A 42 3.46 -15.29 5.97
N LEU A 43 2.41 -15.46 5.17
CA LEU A 43 1.61 -14.34 4.69
C LEU A 43 0.65 -13.90 5.80
N ILE A 44 0.54 -12.60 5.97
CA ILE A 44 -0.39 -11.96 6.90
C ILE A 44 -1.52 -11.37 6.09
N GLU A 45 -2.75 -11.74 6.41
CA GLU A 45 -3.93 -11.07 5.87
C GLU A 45 -3.94 -9.62 6.35
N PRO A 46 -4.10 -8.64 5.44
CA PRO A 46 -4.17 -7.24 5.83
C PRO A 46 -5.39 -7.00 6.72
N ASP A 47 -5.26 -6.07 7.66
CA ASP A 47 -6.43 -5.60 8.41
C ASP A 47 -7.36 -4.83 7.47
N ARG A 48 -8.55 -5.39 7.25
CA ARG A 48 -9.59 -4.81 6.40
C ARG A 48 -10.58 -3.96 7.18
N SER A 49 -10.38 -3.74 8.48
CA SER A 49 -11.27 -2.93 9.32
C SER A 49 -11.45 -1.50 8.84
N LEU A 50 -10.49 -0.98 8.08
CA LEU A 50 -10.52 0.34 7.47
C LEU A 50 -11.10 0.33 6.05
N GLU A 51 -11.23 -0.85 5.41
CA GLU A 51 -11.85 -0.95 4.09
C GLU A 51 -13.30 -0.48 4.19
N ARG A 52 -13.65 0.52 3.38
CA ARG A 52 -15.00 1.11 3.33
C ARG A 52 -15.53 1.61 4.67
N LYS A 53 -14.64 1.95 5.61
CA LYS A 53 -15.04 2.69 6.81
C LYS A 53 -15.40 4.13 6.42
N GLU A 54 -16.59 4.56 6.80
CA GLU A 54 -17.05 5.94 6.54
C GLU A 54 -16.45 6.91 7.55
N TYR A 55 -15.94 8.03 7.03
CA TYR A 55 -15.42 9.15 7.78
C TYR A 55 -16.15 10.42 7.39
N ARG A 56 -16.47 11.28 8.37
CA ARG A 56 -17.02 12.60 8.09
C ARG A 56 -15.90 13.63 7.99
N PHE A 57 -15.71 14.22 6.83
CA PHE A 57 -14.69 15.25 6.58
C PHE A 57 -15.31 16.44 5.85
N ARG A 58 -15.15 17.64 6.41
CA ARG A 58 -15.73 18.91 5.88
C ARG A 58 -17.22 18.83 5.52
N GLY A 59 -17.98 18.06 6.31
CA GLY A 59 -19.42 17.87 6.12
C GLY A 59 -19.81 16.77 5.13
N GLN A 60 -18.85 16.17 4.43
CA GLN A 60 -19.02 15.06 3.49
C GLN A 60 -18.69 13.72 4.14
N ASN A 61 -19.36 12.65 3.73
CA ASN A 61 -19.00 11.27 4.10
C ASN A 61 -18.06 10.70 3.05
N CYS A 62 -16.91 10.18 3.48
CA CYS A 62 -15.86 9.68 2.60
C CYS A 62 -15.28 8.35 3.09
N TYR A 63 -14.74 7.55 2.18
CA TYR A 63 -13.84 6.44 2.47
C TYR A 63 -12.39 6.92 2.42
N LEU A 64 -11.53 6.41 3.31
CA LEU A 64 -10.08 6.56 3.17
C LEU A 64 -9.56 5.44 2.25
N VAL A 65 -8.95 5.81 1.14
CA VAL A 65 -8.57 4.85 0.09
C VAL A 65 -7.10 5.04 -0.30
N PRO A 66 -6.27 3.98 -0.25
CA PRO A 66 -4.94 4.02 -0.84
C PRO A 66 -5.00 3.93 -2.37
N ARG A 67 -4.14 4.68 -3.05
CA ARG A 67 -3.90 4.64 -4.51
C ARG A 67 -2.41 4.78 -4.79
N PHE A 68 -2.05 4.72 -6.07
CA PHE A 68 -0.73 5.12 -6.54
C PHE A 68 -0.85 6.34 -7.44
N TYR A 69 0.06 7.30 -7.26
CA TYR A 69 0.31 8.31 -8.26
C TYR A 69 0.87 7.67 -9.53
N ALA A 70 0.77 8.37 -10.66
CA ALA A 70 1.30 7.90 -11.94
C ALA A 70 2.83 7.64 -11.90
N ASN A 71 3.53 8.32 -10.99
CA ASN A 71 4.97 8.20 -10.79
C ASN A 71 5.37 7.07 -9.81
N GLY A 72 4.39 6.28 -9.34
CA GLY A 72 4.61 5.09 -8.50
C GLY A 72 4.57 5.32 -6.99
N TRP A 73 4.44 6.56 -6.51
CA TRP A 73 4.29 6.82 -5.07
C TRP A 73 2.91 6.42 -4.55
N LEU A 74 2.86 5.91 -3.31
CA LEU A 74 1.59 5.67 -2.62
C LEU A 74 0.91 7.01 -2.33
N ALA A 75 -0.38 7.08 -2.62
CA ALA A 75 -1.26 8.18 -2.29
C ALA A 75 -2.33 7.73 -1.30
N LEU A 76 -2.69 8.60 -0.36
CA LEU A 76 -3.88 8.44 0.47
C LEU A 76 -4.89 9.48 0.01
N LEU A 77 -6.10 9.07 -0.34
CA LEU A 77 -7.17 9.99 -0.72
C LEU A 77 -8.46 9.71 0.05
N LEU A 78 -9.29 10.73 0.11
CA LEU A 78 -10.69 10.60 0.52
C LEU A 78 -11.54 10.44 -0.73
N GLN A 79 -12.30 9.37 -0.80
CA GLN A 79 -13.25 9.08 -1.87
C GLN A 79 -14.66 9.35 -1.35
N SER A 80 -15.48 10.06 -2.09
CA SER A 80 -16.89 10.30 -1.74
C SER A 80 -17.64 8.97 -1.59
N VAL A 81 -18.45 8.84 -0.53
CA VAL A 81 -19.33 7.68 -0.35
C VAL A 81 -20.52 7.73 -1.32
N GLU A 82 -20.94 8.92 -1.74
CA GLU A 82 -22.15 9.12 -2.55
C GLU A 82 -21.98 8.63 -3.99
N ASP A 83 -20.84 8.95 -4.61
CA ASP A 83 -20.60 8.73 -6.04
C ASP A 83 -19.25 8.08 -6.34
N GLU A 84 -18.50 7.66 -5.31
CA GLU A 84 -17.16 7.08 -5.41
C GLU A 84 -16.15 7.97 -6.16
N SER A 85 -16.41 9.28 -6.30
CA SER A 85 -15.47 10.22 -6.88
C SER A 85 -14.32 10.54 -5.93
N GLU A 86 -13.16 10.92 -6.48
CA GLU A 86 -12.08 11.47 -5.67
C GLU A 86 -12.51 12.81 -5.07
N TYR A 87 -12.47 12.91 -3.73
CA TYR A 87 -12.80 14.15 -3.03
C TYR A 87 -11.55 15.01 -2.78
N ILE A 88 -10.49 14.41 -2.23
CA ILE A 88 -9.21 15.09 -1.99
C ILE A 88 -8.08 14.08 -1.77
N VAL A 89 -6.88 14.39 -2.25
CA VAL A 89 -5.65 13.65 -1.93
C VAL A 89 -5.00 14.23 -0.67
N LEU A 90 -4.71 13.39 0.31
CA LEU A 90 -4.16 13.73 1.62
C LEU A 90 -2.63 13.65 1.69
N SER A 91 -2.03 12.75 0.92
CA SER A 91 -0.59 12.75 0.67
C SER A 91 -0.27 13.92 -0.26
N VAL A 92 0.64 14.80 0.10
CA VAL A 92 1.10 15.89 -0.79
C VAL A 92 2.62 15.86 -0.83
N ASN A 93 3.22 16.42 -1.89
CA ASN A 93 4.68 16.52 -2.13
C ASN A 93 5.40 15.29 -2.71
N LEU A 94 4.67 14.28 -3.20
CA LEU A 94 5.28 13.11 -3.85
C LEU A 94 4.98 13.01 -5.36
N GLU A 95 4.39 14.03 -5.97
CA GLU A 95 3.85 13.96 -7.34
C GLU A 95 4.89 14.20 -8.44
N GLU A 96 6.02 14.85 -8.14
CA GLU A 96 7.01 15.24 -9.15
C GLU A 96 8.12 14.21 -9.35
N MET A 97 8.52 13.49 -8.30
CA MET A 97 9.64 12.53 -8.35
C MET A 97 9.14 11.11 -8.56
N ASN A 98 9.78 10.33 -9.43
CA ASN A 98 9.45 8.90 -9.55
C ASN A 98 9.78 8.14 -8.27
N ALA A 99 8.89 7.23 -7.86
CA ALA A 99 9.19 6.29 -6.79
C ALA A 99 10.25 5.28 -7.26
N LEU A 100 11.37 5.25 -6.54
CA LEU A 100 12.42 4.23 -6.73
C LEU A 100 12.22 3.01 -5.81
N GLY A 101 11.28 3.12 -4.87
CA GLY A 101 10.88 2.16 -3.84
C GLY A 101 9.92 2.84 -2.87
N LEU A 102 9.28 2.09 -1.97
CA LEU A 102 8.46 2.66 -0.91
C LEU A 102 9.29 2.67 0.39
N PRO A 103 9.71 3.86 0.89
CA PRO A 103 10.39 3.97 2.17
C PRO A 103 9.55 3.39 3.31
N ASP A 104 10.20 2.70 4.25
CA ASP A 104 9.59 2.19 5.49
C ASP A 104 8.84 3.27 6.30
N ARG A 105 9.16 4.55 6.07
CA ARG A 105 8.53 5.71 6.71
C ARG A 105 8.29 6.80 5.67
N THR A 106 7.19 6.68 4.93
CA THR A 106 6.82 7.68 3.91
C THR A 106 5.78 8.69 4.42
N PHE A 107 5.14 8.42 5.57
CA PHE A 107 4.10 9.26 6.17
C PHE A 107 4.22 9.27 7.70
#